data_AF-A0A6I3M3B7-F1
#
_entry.id   AF-A0A6I3M3B7-F1
#
_cell.length_a   1.000
_cell.length_b   1.000
_cell.length_c   1.000
_cell.angle_alpha   90.00
_cell.angle_beta   90.00
_cell.angle_gamma   90.00
#
_symmetry.space_group_name_H-M   'P 1'
#
loop_
_entity.id
_entity.type
_entity.pdbx_description
1 polymer ?
#
loop_
_entity_poly.entity_id
_entity_poly.type
_entity_poly.pdbx_seq_one_letter_code
_entity_poly.pdbx_strand_id
1 'polypeptide(L)'
;MVKKTTLFGLAGAAIIMFSCQKDNSQDNGSAVSAKEQENWLTANLDANFANSQKQVTAYLFSTDELSKLVETPNVENVQFVLGYSDNTVQIKVIGVDKAGKELASVDSKILKDPSYDAKLAKLENGLTSKTDKGSALLNEHLMLSQEAFDGIVAWQEKLKTVSGLNEVTSYEGARFQHYSLEAAVVVEMLKGKDTPNIGVFLGLNGIGKVTTILVELDKNNAIKSKLSLTGKTMDNPEDVYDGTRPSPPY
;
A
#
# COMPACT_ATOMS: atom_id res chain seq x y z
N MET A 1 -46.80 51.54 52.79
CA MET A 1 -46.09 52.62 52.07
C MET A 1 -46.26 52.37 50.57
N VAL A 2 -46.38 53.40 49.71
CA VAL A 2 -46.82 53.26 48.30
C VAL A 2 -45.95 54.09 47.36
N LYS A 3 -45.67 53.57 46.14
CA LYS A 3 -44.79 54.14 45.07
C LYS A 3 -43.31 54.23 45.53
N LYS A 4 -42.27 54.19 44.69
CA LYS A 4 -41.99 54.41 43.23
C LYS A 4 -41.01 53.28 42.74
N THR A 5 -40.56 53.04 41.48
CA THR A 5 -40.73 53.58 40.09
C THR A 5 -40.08 52.62 39.06
N THR A 6 -40.35 52.77 37.74
CA THR A 6 -39.42 52.83 36.57
C THR A 6 -38.24 51.82 36.41
N LEU A 7 -37.84 51.31 35.23
CA LEU A 7 -38.43 51.16 33.87
C LEU A 7 -37.43 50.39 32.94
N PHE A 8 -37.92 49.62 31.97
CA PHE A 8 -37.32 49.27 30.65
C PHE A 8 -35.89 48.68 30.48
N GLY A 9 -35.79 47.73 29.53
CA GLY A 9 -34.61 47.45 28.71
C GLY A 9 -33.94 46.08 28.93
N LEU A 10 -33.31 45.44 27.92
CA LEU A 10 -33.40 45.58 26.46
C LEU A 10 -32.59 44.41 25.81
N ALA A 11 -33.19 43.65 24.87
CA ALA A 11 -32.54 42.72 23.93
C ALA A 11 -31.62 41.60 24.48
N GLY A 12 -31.38 40.55 23.66
CA GLY A 12 -30.38 39.51 23.98
C GLY A 12 -30.74 38.07 23.62
N ALA A 13 -31.33 37.81 22.44
CA ALA A 13 -31.51 36.45 21.95
C ALA A 13 -30.15 35.84 21.55
N ALA A 14 -29.48 35.21 22.51
CA ALA A 14 -28.20 34.52 22.28
C ALA A 14 -28.43 33.22 21.48
N ILE A 15 -28.43 33.34 20.14
CA ILE A 15 -28.40 32.20 19.25
C ILE A 15 -27.04 31.51 19.41
N ILE A 16 -27.00 30.43 20.20
CA ILE A 16 -25.86 29.52 20.22
C ILE A 16 -25.87 28.78 18.88
N MET A 17 -25.23 29.37 17.88
CA MET A 17 -24.88 28.67 16.66
C MET A 17 -23.97 27.52 17.05
N PHE A 18 -24.48 26.30 16.93
CA PHE A 18 -23.65 25.11 16.93
C PHE A 18 -22.67 25.22 15.76
N SER A 19 -21.45 25.67 16.06
CA SER A 19 -20.34 25.55 15.15
C SER A 19 -20.08 24.06 14.97
N CYS A 20 -20.61 23.50 13.88
CA CYS A 20 -20.10 22.25 13.35
C CYS A 20 -18.67 22.53 12.90
N GLN A 21 -17.72 22.40 13.83
CA GLN A 21 -16.31 22.23 13.49
C GLN A 21 -16.24 21.02 12.58
N LYS A 22 -16.13 21.29 11.28
CA LYS A 22 -15.74 20.29 10.31
C LYS A 22 -14.27 20.01 10.55
N ASP A 23 -14.00 19.07 11.46
CA ASP A 23 -12.69 18.46 11.57
C ASP A 23 -12.38 17.83 10.21
N ASN A 24 -11.43 18.44 9.49
CA ASN A 24 -10.78 17.81 8.36
C ASN A 24 -9.77 16.78 8.89
N SER A 25 -10.24 15.80 9.66
CA SER A 25 -9.50 14.56 9.88
C SER A 25 -9.38 13.87 8.53
N GLN A 26 -8.16 13.81 8.00
CA GLN A 26 -7.85 13.18 6.71
C GLN A 26 -7.83 11.65 6.89
N ASP A 27 -9.02 11.10 7.13
CA ASP A 27 -9.26 9.73 7.59
C ASP A 27 -9.19 8.73 6.41
N ASN A 28 -8.00 8.63 5.82
CA ASN A 28 -7.69 7.80 4.67
C ASN A 28 -7.15 6.40 5.10
N GLY A 29 -7.87 5.71 5.99
CA GLY A 29 -7.58 4.31 6.33
C GLY A 29 -8.18 3.36 5.28
N SER A 30 -7.34 2.59 4.57
CA SER A 30 -7.77 1.62 3.55
C SER A 30 -8.13 0.27 4.19
N ALA A 31 -9.22 0.25 4.96
CA ALA A 31 -9.71 -0.95 5.63
C ALA A 31 -10.53 -1.85 4.69
N VAL A 32 -9.88 -2.75 3.95
CA VAL A 32 -10.53 -3.58 2.92
C VAL A 32 -11.55 -4.54 3.53
N SER A 33 -12.83 -4.13 3.45
CA SER A 33 -13.98 -4.95 3.81
C SER A 33 -14.31 -6.00 2.72
N ALA A 34 -15.13 -7.00 3.07
CA ALA A 34 -15.64 -7.97 2.10
C ALA A 34 -16.41 -7.30 0.94
N LYS A 35 -17.08 -6.17 1.19
CA LYS A 35 -17.76 -5.38 0.16
C LYS A 35 -16.76 -4.74 -0.81
N GLU A 36 -15.60 -4.28 -0.33
CA GLU A 36 -14.59 -3.70 -1.20
C GLU A 36 -13.86 -4.76 -2.02
N GLN A 37 -13.75 -6.00 -1.52
CA GLN A 37 -13.29 -7.14 -2.32
C GLN A 37 -14.30 -7.47 -3.43
N GLU A 38 -15.60 -7.53 -3.11
CA GLU A 38 -16.67 -7.73 -4.11
C GLU A 38 -16.71 -6.59 -5.15
N ASN A 39 -16.64 -5.33 -4.69
CA ASN A 39 -16.46 -4.17 -5.57
C ASN A 39 -15.24 -4.36 -6.46
N TRP A 40 -14.09 -4.80 -5.92
CA TRP A 40 -12.87 -4.96 -6.69
C TRP A 40 -13.00 -6.02 -7.77
N LEU A 41 -13.64 -7.16 -7.50
CA LEU A 41 -13.85 -8.19 -8.51
C LEU A 41 -14.85 -7.79 -9.60
N THR A 42 -15.77 -6.87 -9.30
CA THR A 42 -16.85 -6.44 -10.22
C THR A 42 -16.64 -5.08 -10.88
N ALA A 43 -15.68 -4.26 -10.40
CA ALA A 43 -15.47 -2.89 -10.85
C ALA A 43 -15.19 -2.76 -12.35
N ASN A 44 -15.68 -1.67 -12.94
CA ASN A 44 -15.31 -1.24 -14.28
C ASN A 44 -14.00 -0.45 -14.22
N LEU A 45 -12.91 -0.99 -14.79
CA LEU A 45 -11.59 -0.35 -14.79
C LEU A 45 -11.50 0.69 -15.92
N ASP A 46 -12.29 1.77 -15.79
CA ASP A 46 -12.43 2.84 -16.79
C ASP A 46 -11.56 4.08 -16.51
N ALA A 47 -11.86 5.19 -17.21
CA ALA A 47 -11.13 6.44 -17.08
C ALA A 47 -11.20 7.06 -15.68
N ASN A 48 -12.27 6.84 -14.92
CA ASN A 48 -12.38 7.33 -13.53
C ASN A 48 -11.42 6.54 -12.63
N PHE A 49 -11.43 5.20 -12.75
CA PHE A 49 -10.46 4.33 -12.09
C PHE A 49 -9.03 4.75 -12.45
N ALA A 50 -8.73 4.84 -13.75
CA ALA A 50 -7.39 5.15 -14.22
C ALA A 50 -6.91 6.54 -13.75
N ASN A 51 -7.80 7.53 -13.64
CA ASN A 51 -7.43 8.87 -13.18
C ASN A 51 -7.26 8.96 -11.66
N SER A 52 -8.09 8.26 -10.86
CA SER A 52 -7.89 8.13 -9.41
C SER A 52 -6.63 7.35 -9.08
N GLN A 53 -6.38 6.22 -9.76
CA GLN A 53 -5.24 5.34 -9.50
C GLN A 53 -3.89 5.98 -9.87
N LYS A 54 -3.84 6.86 -10.89
CA LYS A 54 -2.66 7.69 -11.19
C LYS A 54 -2.23 8.61 -10.03
N GLN A 55 -3.15 8.92 -9.12
CA GLN A 55 -2.83 9.73 -7.93
C GLN A 55 -2.29 8.87 -6.77
N VAL A 56 -2.31 7.53 -6.89
CA VAL A 56 -1.71 6.64 -5.89
C VAL A 56 -0.24 6.42 -6.23
N THR A 57 0.61 6.81 -5.30
CA THR A 57 2.04 6.52 -5.33
C THR A 57 2.31 5.10 -4.83
N ALA A 58 1.82 4.79 -3.63
CA ALA A 58 2.06 3.54 -2.92
C ALA A 58 1.01 3.33 -1.82
N TYR A 59 0.95 2.10 -1.31
CA TYR A 59 0.21 1.71 -0.12
C TYR A 59 1.23 1.53 1.02
N LEU A 60 1.13 2.38 2.05
CA LEU A 60 2.05 2.37 3.18
C LEU A 60 1.54 1.42 4.25
N PHE A 61 2.44 0.58 4.77
CA PHE A 61 2.21 -0.28 5.92
C PHE A 61 3.29 0.00 6.97
N SER A 62 2.87 0.25 8.22
CA SER A 62 3.81 0.47 9.33
C SER A 62 4.59 -0.80 9.63
N THR A 63 5.90 -0.68 9.81
CA THR A 63 6.76 -1.82 10.20
C THR A 63 6.39 -2.35 11.59
N ASP A 64 6.02 -1.48 12.52
CA ASP A 64 5.50 -1.83 13.86
C ASP A 64 4.21 -2.66 13.80
N GLU A 65 3.40 -2.52 12.75
CA GLU A 65 2.11 -3.23 12.60
C GLU A 65 2.30 -4.54 11.85
N LEU A 66 3.12 -4.53 10.78
CA LEU A 66 3.53 -5.75 10.09
C LEU A 66 4.30 -6.72 11.00
N SER A 67 5.14 -6.22 11.91
CA SER A 67 5.85 -7.08 12.89
C SER A 67 4.86 -7.85 13.78
N LYS A 68 3.87 -7.17 14.36
CA LYS A 68 2.81 -7.79 15.17
C LYS A 68 2.00 -8.83 14.37
N LEU A 69 1.79 -8.59 13.07
CA LEU A 69 1.10 -9.51 12.18
C LEU A 69 1.90 -10.78 11.91
N VAL A 70 3.22 -10.71 11.69
CA VAL A 70 4.07 -11.91 11.50
C VAL A 70 4.48 -12.59 12.80
N GLU A 71 4.44 -11.87 13.93
CA GLU A 71 4.57 -12.42 15.29
C GLU A 71 3.30 -13.15 15.75
N THR A 72 2.18 -13.01 15.05
CA THR A 72 0.91 -13.67 15.40
C THR A 72 1.04 -15.19 15.24
N PRO A 73 0.79 -16.01 16.28
CA PRO A 73 1.03 -17.45 16.23
C PRO A 73 0.27 -18.16 15.09
N ASN A 74 0.99 -19.01 14.36
CA ASN A 74 0.54 -19.80 13.21
C ASN A 74 0.28 -19.00 11.91
N VAL A 75 0.67 -17.72 11.83
CA VAL A 75 0.80 -17.03 10.53
C VAL A 75 1.95 -17.64 9.75
N GLU A 76 1.67 -18.11 8.53
CA GLU A 76 2.68 -18.69 7.63
C GLU A 76 2.77 -17.94 6.29
N ASN A 77 1.66 -17.40 5.81
CA ASN A 77 1.62 -16.51 4.65
C ASN A 77 1.03 -15.15 5.04
N VAL A 78 1.50 -14.12 4.35
CA VAL A 78 1.00 -12.76 4.40
C VAL A 78 0.36 -12.47 3.04
N GLN A 79 -0.89 -12.00 3.04
CA GLN A 79 -1.65 -11.74 1.81
C GLN A 79 -1.99 -10.26 1.68
N PHE A 80 -1.69 -9.69 0.50
CA PHE A 80 -2.00 -8.33 0.09
C PHE A 80 -3.36 -8.35 -0.62
N VAL A 81 -4.43 -8.23 0.15
CA VAL A 81 -5.82 -8.37 -0.31
C VAL A 81 -6.28 -7.07 -0.96
N LEU A 82 -6.79 -7.19 -2.19
CA LEU A 82 -7.23 -6.05 -2.99
C LEU A 82 -8.71 -5.75 -2.75
N GLY A 83 -9.01 -4.48 -2.56
CA GLY A 83 -10.36 -3.92 -2.51
C GLY A 83 -10.52 -2.75 -3.48
N TYR A 84 -11.74 -2.21 -3.59
CA TYR A 84 -12.05 -1.07 -4.46
C TYR A 84 -13.05 -0.12 -3.81
N SER A 85 -12.62 1.13 -3.65
CA SER A 85 -13.40 2.25 -3.14
C SER A 85 -12.90 3.55 -3.77
N ASP A 86 -13.79 4.54 -3.96
CA ASP A 86 -13.48 5.86 -4.54
C ASP A 86 -12.65 5.82 -5.84
N ASN A 87 -13.03 4.90 -6.74
CA ASN A 87 -12.36 4.61 -8.00
C ASN A 87 -10.86 4.28 -7.87
N THR A 88 -10.45 3.73 -6.72
CA THR A 88 -9.06 3.44 -6.38
C THR A 88 -8.97 2.01 -5.84
N VAL A 89 -7.91 1.28 -6.20
CA VAL A 89 -7.56 0.04 -5.48
C VAL A 89 -7.29 0.40 -4.02
N GLN A 90 -7.82 -0.41 -3.11
CA GLN A 90 -7.56 -0.41 -1.68
C GLN A 90 -6.72 -1.66 -1.39
N ILE A 91 -5.80 -1.63 -0.42
CA ILE A 91 -5.04 -2.82 -0.02
C ILE A 91 -5.06 -2.96 1.51
N LYS A 92 -5.35 -4.17 1.98
CA LYS A 92 -5.17 -4.63 3.37
C LYS A 92 -4.18 -5.79 3.37
N VAL A 93 -3.31 -5.85 4.37
CA VAL A 93 -2.47 -7.03 4.61
C VAL A 93 -3.14 -7.93 5.64
N ILE A 94 -3.18 -9.23 5.39
CA ILE A 94 -3.65 -10.23 6.36
C ILE A 94 -2.61 -11.33 6.57
N GLY A 95 -2.47 -11.81 7.81
CA GLY A 95 -1.71 -13.00 8.15
C GLY A 95 -2.62 -14.22 8.15
N VAL A 96 -2.23 -15.28 7.44
CA VAL A 96 -3.02 -16.52 7.31
C VAL A 96 -2.23 -17.78 7.68
N ASP A 97 -2.95 -18.80 8.15
CA ASP A 97 -2.40 -20.14 8.41
C ASP A 97 -2.34 -21.02 7.15
N LYS A 98 -1.89 -22.28 7.30
CA LYS A 98 -1.86 -23.31 6.24
C LYS A 98 -3.19 -23.55 5.52
N ALA A 99 -4.32 -23.23 6.15
CA ALA A 99 -5.66 -23.40 5.58
C ALA A 99 -6.20 -22.11 4.93
N GLY A 100 -5.41 -21.02 4.90
CA GLY A 100 -5.82 -19.72 4.38
C GLY A 100 -6.74 -18.93 5.32
N LYS A 101 -6.82 -19.30 6.59
CA LYS A 101 -7.67 -18.61 7.57
C LYS A 101 -6.97 -17.33 8.06
N GLU A 102 -7.66 -16.19 7.98
CA GLU A 102 -7.23 -14.90 8.56
C GLU A 102 -7.03 -15.03 10.10
N LEU A 103 -5.86 -14.60 10.58
CA LEU A 103 -5.47 -14.59 11.99
C LEU A 103 -5.23 -13.17 12.53
N ALA A 104 -4.70 -12.27 11.69
CA ALA A 104 -4.45 -10.86 11.98
C ALA A 104 -4.51 -10.03 10.69
N SER A 105 -4.71 -8.73 10.81
CA SER A 105 -4.75 -7.81 9.66
C SER A 105 -4.17 -6.42 9.98
N VAL A 106 -3.65 -5.75 8.94
CA VAL A 106 -3.13 -4.38 8.96
C VAL A 106 -3.66 -3.66 7.73
N ASP A 107 -4.34 -2.54 7.93
CA ASP A 107 -4.89 -1.71 6.86
C ASP A 107 -3.79 -0.78 6.29
N SER A 108 -3.85 -0.46 5.00
CA SER A 108 -2.87 0.47 4.42
C SER A 108 -3.24 1.93 4.59
N LYS A 109 -2.25 2.80 4.46
CA LYS A 109 -2.43 4.22 4.20
C LYS A 109 -2.00 4.56 2.77
N ILE A 110 -2.93 5.05 1.96
CA ILE A 110 -2.63 5.46 0.58
C ILE A 110 -1.73 6.70 0.58
N LEU A 111 -0.54 6.59 0.02
CA LEU A 111 0.34 7.71 -0.31
C LEU A 111 -0.08 8.32 -1.66
N LYS A 112 -0.29 9.64 -1.66
CA LYS A 112 -0.49 10.44 -2.88
C LYS A 112 0.53 11.57 -2.88
N ASP A 113 1.62 11.38 -3.61
CA ASP A 113 2.73 12.34 -3.74
C ASP A 113 3.00 12.61 -5.24
N PRO A 114 2.60 13.77 -5.78
CA PRO A 114 2.81 14.12 -7.18
C PRO A 114 4.27 14.50 -7.51
N SER A 115 5.18 14.46 -6.54
CA SER A 115 6.62 14.68 -6.74
C SER A 115 7.43 13.38 -6.70
N TYR A 116 6.76 12.22 -6.64
CA TYR A 116 7.43 10.95 -6.35
C TYR A 116 8.33 10.42 -7.46
N ASP A 117 8.19 10.86 -8.72
CA ASP A 117 9.03 10.40 -9.84
C ASP A 117 10.54 10.57 -9.53
N ALA A 118 10.91 11.69 -8.88
CA ALA A 118 12.29 11.96 -8.44
C ALA A 118 12.74 11.09 -7.25
N LYS A 119 11.80 10.49 -6.49
CA LYS A 119 12.09 9.48 -5.46
C LYS A 119 12.15 8.07 -6.08
N LEU A 120 11.33 7.80 -7.10
CA LEU A 120 11.27 6.54 -7.84
C LEU A 120 12.55 6.28 -8.65
N ALA A 121 13.17 7.32 -9.22
CA ALA A 121 14.45 7.26 -9.93
C ALA A 121 15.62 6.69 -9.07
N LYS A 122 15.46 6.54 -7.75
CA LYS A 122 16.40 5.79 -6.90
C LYS A 122 16.45 4.29 -7.22
N LEU A 123 15.39 3.72 -7.78
CA LEU A 123 15.34 2.31 -8.19
C LEU A 123 16.03 2.09 -9.54
N GLU A 124 15.83 3.00 -10.51
CA GLU A 124 16.57 3.06 -11.78
C GLU A 124 18.09 3.17 -11.53
N ASN A 125 18.49 4.06 -10.62
CA ASN A 125 19.89 4.26 -10.24
C ASN A 125 20.34 3.32 -9.09
N GLY A 126 19.54 2.29 -8.79
CA GLY A 126 19.83 1.27 -7.78
C GLY A 126 20.89 0.28 -8.26
N LEU A 127 21.60 -0.34 -7.32
CA LEU A 127 22.66 -1.29 -7.65
C LEU A 127 22.05 -2.60 -8.17
N THR A 128 22.39 -2.96 -9.41
CA THR A 128 21.70 -3.97 -10.23
C THR A 128 22.01 -5.43 -9.86
N SER A 129 22.09 -5.73 -8.57
CA SER A 129 22.37 -7.07 -8.04
C SER A 129 21.39 -7.47 -6.94
N LYS A 130 20.64 -8.55 -7.15
CA LYS A 130 19.95 -9.27 -6.08
C LYS A 130 21.00 -9.71 -5.06
N THR A 131 20.94 -9.19 -3.84
CA THR A 131 21.93 -9.54 -2.79
C THR A 131 21.60 -10.93 -2.27
N ASP A 132 22.42 -11.93 -2.63
CA ASP A 132 22.23 -13.32 -2.19
C ASP A 132 22.11 -13.41 -0.66
N LYS A 133 20.93 -13.84 -0.20
CA LYS A 133 20.57 -13.97 1.22
C LYS A 133 21.04 -15.27 1.85
N GLY A 134 21.66 -16.17 1.09
CA GLY A 134 21.99 -17.53 1.53
C GLY A 134 20.74 -18.39 1.81
N SER A 135 19.57 -17.98 1.31
CA SER A 135 18.28 -18.64 1.49
C SER A 135 17.55 -18.67 0.15
N ALA A 136 17.25 -19.88 -0.34
CA ALA A 136 16.55 -20.07 -1.61
C ALA A 136 15.20 -19.35 -1.64
N LEU A 137 14.44 -19.41 -0.53
CA LEU A 137 13.18 -18.70 -0.36
C LEU A 137 13.37 -17.19 -0.55
N LEU A 138 14.23 -16.56 0.26
CA LEU A 138 14.42 -15.10 0.19
C LEU A 138 14.89 -14.65 -1.20
N ASN A 139 15.76 -15.44 -1.84
CA ASN A 139 16.26 -15.17 -3.20
C ASN A 139 15.19 -15.32 -4.29
N GLU A 140 14.11 -16.07 -4.06
CA GLU A 140 13.00 -16.25 -5.01
C GLU A 140 12.16 -14.97 -5.17
N HIS A 141 11.95 -14.23 -4.07
CA HIS A 141 11.17 -12.99 -4.05
C HIS A 141 11.96 -11.73 -4.39
N LEU A 142 13.30 -11.80 -4.46
CA LEU A 142 14.13 -10.62 -4.77
C LEU A 142 13.91 -10.17 -6.21
N MET A 143 13.57 -8.89 -6.42
CA MET A 143 13.63 -8.20 -7.70
C MET A 143 14.96 -7.44 -7.85
N LEU A 144 15.37 -7.15 -9.08
CA LEU A 144 16.33 -6.08 -9.34
C LEU A 144 15.64 -4.73 -9.18
N SER A 145 16.35 -3.72 -8.69
CA SER A 145 15.81 -2.36 -8.55
C SER A 145 15.32 -1.79 -9.90
N GLN A 146 16.02 -2.10 -11.00
CA GLN A 146 15.56 -1.75 -12.36
C GLN A 146 14.29 -2.52 -12.77
N GLU A 147 14.19 -3.83 -12.51
CA GLU A 147 12.95 -4.62 -12.79
C GLU A 147 11.75 -4.01 -12.06
N ALA A 148 11.95 -3.55 -10.82
CA ALA A 148 10.95 -2.88 -10.02
C ALA A 148 10.58 -1.49 -10.56
N PHE A 149 11.57 -0.69 -10.97
CA PHE A 149 11.36 0.61 -11.60
C PHE A 149 10.54 0.47 -12.90
N ASP A 150 11.00 -0.38 -13.81
CA ASP A 150 10.38 -0.63 -15.11
C ASP A 150 8.94 -1.13 -14.92
N GLY A 151 8.70 -2.02 -13.96
CA GLY A 151 7.36 -2.53 -13.62
C GLY A 151 6.41 -1.44 -13.11
N ILE A 152 6.87 -0.56 -12.20
CA ILE A 152 6.06 0.56 -11.68
C ILE A 152 5.74 1.55 -12.80
N VAL A 153 6.73 1.93 -13.61
CA VAL A 153 6.53 2.85 -14.75
C VAL A 153 5.60 2.24 -15.80
N ALA A 154 5.74 0.95 -16.13
CA ALA A 154 4.85 0.26 -17.06
C ALA A 154 3.39 0.23 -16.59
N TRP A 155 3.13 0.12 -15.28
CA TRP A 155 1.79 0.25 -14.72
C TRP A 155 1.26 1.69 -14.81
N GLN A 156 2.08 2.69 -14.51
CA GLN A 156 1.72 4.11 -14.68
C GLN A 156 1.38 4.45 -16.13
N GLU A 157 2.13 3.94 -17.11
CA GLU A 157 1.82 4.07 -18.55
C GLU A 157 0.53 3.33 -18.94
N LYS A 158 0.32 2.11 -18.44
CA LYS A 158 -0.91 1.33 -18.68
C LYS A 158 -2.17 2.05 -18.17
N LEU A 159 -2.07 2.78 -17.07
CA LEU A 159 -3.14 3.66 -16.59
C LEU A 159 -3.36 4.88 -17.51
N LYS A 160 -2.33 5.38 -18.21
CA LYS A 160 -2.49 6.50 -19.17
C LYS A 160 -3.30 6.08 -20.40
N THR A 161 -3.17 4.84 -20.88
CA THR A 161 -3.92 4.35 -22.07
C THR A 161 -5.37 3.98 -21.79
N VAL A 162 -5.72 3.63 -20.54
CA VAL A 162 -7.05 3.14 -20.14
C VAL A 162 -7.49 1.91 -20.96
N SER A 163 -6.55 1.10 -21.44
CA SER A 163 -6.80 -0.02 -22.37
C SER A 163 -6.19 -1.33 -21.88
N GLY A 164 -6.98 -2.41 -21.91
CA GLY A 164 -6.55 -3.71 -21.40
C GLY A 164 -6.23 -3.72 -19.89
N LEU A 165 -6.89 -2.86 -19.09
CA LEU A 165 -6.69 -2.85 -17.63
C LEU A 165 -7.18 -4.15 -16.99
N ASN A 166 -8.36 -4.64 -17.39
CA ASN A 166 -8.86 -5.95 -16.97
C ASN A 166 -7.91 -7.10 -17.32
N GLU A 167 -7.20 -7.02 -18.45
CA GLU A 167 -6.30 -8.07 -18.93
C GLU A 167 -5.05 -8.21 -18.05
N VAL A 168 -4.51 -7.09 -17.55
CA VAL A 168 -3.31 -7.10 -16.70
C VAL A 168 -3.63 -7.37 -15.23
N THR A 169 -4.83 -7.03 -14.76
CA THR A 169 -5.27 -7.31 -13.37
C THR A 169 -5.88 -8.71 -13.17
N SER A 170 -5.84 -9.59 -14.18
CA SER A 170 -6.60 -10.85 -14.18
C SER A 170 -5.85 -12.00 -14.85
N TYR A 171 -6.18 -13.23 -14.45
CA TYR A 171 -5.82 -14.47 -15.14
C TYR A 171 -7.09 -15.16 -15.64
N GLU A 172 -7.07 -15.68 -16.88
CA GLU A 172 -8.23 -16.29 -17.54
C GLU A 172 -9.56 -15.50 -17.45
N GLY A 173 -9.46 -14.17 -17.30
CA GLY A 173 -10.60 -13.25 -17.12
C GLY A 173 -11.06 -13.06 -15.67
N ALA A 174 -10.55 -13.86 -14.72
CA ALA A 174 -10.80 -13.70 -13.28
C ALA A 174 -9.75 -12.76 -12.64
N ARG A 175 -10.23 -11.69 -12.00
CA ARG A 175 -9.39 -10.62 -11.43
C ARG A 175 -8.68 -11.08 -10.16
N PHE A 176 -7.42 -10.67 -9.98
CA PHE A 176 -6.60 -11.03 -8.81
C PHE A 176 -7.24 -10.51 -7.51
N GLN A 177 -7.55 -11.40 -6.57
CA GLN A 177 -8.12 -11.12 -5.24
C GLN A 177 -7.06 -10.64 -4.25
N HIS A 178 -5.90 -11.30 -4.26
CA HIS A 178 -4.77 -10.99 -3.38
C HIS A 178 -3.46 -11.46 -4.02
N TYR A 179 -2.34 -10.92 -3.56
CA TYR A 179 -1.00 -11.50 -3.72
C TYR A 179 -0.56 -12.13 -2.40
N SER A 180 0.32 -13.12 -2.42
CA SER A 180 0.75 -13.86 -1.23
C SER A 180 2.27 -13.93 -1.14
N LEU A 181 2.78 -13.87 0.08
CA LEU A 181 4.21 -13.84 0.41
C LEU A 181 4.44 -14.62 1.72
N GLU A 182 5.47 -15.44 1.80
CA GLU A 182 5.84 -16.16 3.02
C GLU A 182 6.12 -15.20 4.18
N ALA A 183 5.59 -15.49 5.37
CA ALA A 183 5.80 -14.66 6.55
C ALA A 183 7.29 -14.50 6.90
N ALA A 184 8.12 -15.50 6.61
CA ALA A 184 9.58 -15.45 6.78
C ALA A 184 10.27 -14.37 5.91
N VAL A 185 9.69 -13.99 4.77
CA VAL A 185 10.22 -12.95 3.87
C VAL A 185 9.84 -11.57 4.40
N VAL A 186 8.61 -11.41 4.88
CA VAL A 186 8.19 -10.18 5.57
C VAL A 186 9.00 -9.97 6.85
N VAL A 187 9.31 -11.03 7.62
CA VAL A 187 10.26 -10.99 8.75
C VAL A 187 11.68 -10.56 8.34
N GLU A 188 12.15 -10.90 7.13
CA GLU A 188 13.44 -10.41 6.61
C GLU A 188 13.37 -8.90 6.32
N MET A 189 12.34 -8.44 5.60
CA MET A 189 12.13 -7.03 5.27
C MET A 189 12.04 -6.12 6.50
N LEU A 190 11.46 -6.63 7.60
CA LEU A 190 11.29 -5.88 8.85
C LEU A 190 12.59 -5.68 9.65
N LYS A 191 13.72 -6.27 9.21
CA LYS A 191 15.05 -5.99 9.77
C LYS A 191 15.62 -4.63 9.33
N GLY A 192 14.99 -3.97 8.36
CA GLY A 192 15.37 -2.67 7.83
C GLY A 192 15.46 -1.58 8.91
N LYS A 193 16.68 -1.22 9.32
CA LYS A 193 16.92 -0.14 10.30
C LYS A 193 16.48 1.21 9.76
N ASP A 194 15.83 2.01 10.61
CA ASP A 194 15.24 3.31 10.27
C ASP A 194 14.16 3.25 9.16
N THR A 195 13.48 2.11 9.02
CA THR A 195 12.31 1.91 8.14
C THR A 195 11.01 1.99 8.96
N PRO A 196 10.31 3.14 8.98
CA PRO A 196 8.99 3.21 9.61
C PRO A 196 7.87 2.62 8.74
N ASN A 197 8.05 2.56 7.41
CA ASN A 197 7.04 2.07 6.47
C ASN A 197 7.66 1.13 5.42
N ILE A 198 6.94 0.04 5.11
CA ILE A 198 7.09 -0.64 3.83
C ILE A 198 6.13 0.04 2.84
N GLY A 199 6.65 0.42 1.67
CA GLY A 199 5.86 0.90 0.55
C GLY A 199 5.53 -0.26 -0.38
N VAL A 200 4.24 -0.58 -0.51
CA VAL A 200 3.74 -1.51 -1.53
C VAL A 200 3.29 -0.69 -2.74
N PHE A 201 3.99 -0.86 -3.85
CA PHE A 201 3.66 -0.30 -5.15
C PHE A 201 2.91 -1.34 -5.98
N LEU A 202 2.11 -0.89 -6.94
CA LEU A 202 1.60 -1.74 -8.01
C LEU A 202 2.48 -1.53 -9.24
N GLY A 203 2.91 -2.61 -9.86
CA GLY A 203 3.70 -2.61 -11.11
C GLY A 203 3.30 -3.77 -12.02
N LEU A 204 3.82 -3.79 -13.24
CA LEU A 204 3.71 -4.95 -14.13
C LEU A 204 4.95 -5.84 -14.00
N ASN A 205 4.74 -7.16 -13.90
CA ASN A 205 5.80 -8.16 -13.88
C ASN A 205 6.29 -8.50 -15.31
N GLY A 206 7.28 -9.39 -15.42
CA GLY A 206 7.89 -9.79 -16.70
C GLY A 206 6.96 -10.47 -17.72
N ILE A 207 5.72 -10.83 -17.34
CA ILE A 207 4.67 -11.34 -18.26
C ILE A 207 3.53 -10.32 -18.47
N GLY A 208 3.72 -9.07 -18.04
CA GLY A 208 2.77 -7.97 -18.22
C GLY A 208 1.55 -8.01 -17.30
N LYS A 209 1.55 -8.84 -16.25
CA LYS A 209 0.50 -8.90 -15.23
C LYS A 209 0.82 -7.97 -14.07
N VAL A 210 -0.20 -7.41 -13.42
CA VAL A 210 0.00 -6.60 -12.21
C VAL A 210 0.56 -7.48 -11.09
N THR A 211 1.49 -6.94 -10.32
CA THR A 211 2.04 -7.52 -9.08
C THR A 211 2.22 -6.42 -8.02
N THR A 212 2.32 -6.83 -6.75
CA THR A 212 2.79 -5.96 -5.66
C THR A 212 4.31 -5.96 -5.59
N ILE A 213 4.90 -4.77 -5.59
CA ILE A 213 6.35 -4.52 -5.50
C ILE A 213 6.61 -3.81 -4.17
N LEU A 214 7.47 -4.36 -3.31
CA LEU A 214 7.62 -3.95 -1.93
C LEU A 214 9.02 -3.38 -1.67
N VAL A 215 9.07 -2.16 -1.14
CA VAL A 215 10.32 -1.40 -0.95
C VAL A 215 10.36 -0.79 0.46
N GLU A 216 11.53 -0.80 1.12
CA GLU A 216 11.71 -0.05 2.36
C GLU A 216 11.69 1.47 2.12
N LEU A 217 10.91 2.21 2.92
CA LEU A 217 10.82 3.67 2.84
C LEU A 217 11.40 4.34 4.08
N ASP A 218 11.98 5.53 3.90
CA ASP A 218 12.45 6.38 4.99
C ASP A 218 11.29 7.15 5.68
N LYS A 219 11.61 7.90 6.73
CA LYS A 219 10.65 8.77 7.45
C LYS A 219 10.00 9.89 6.62
N ASN A 220 10.46 10.13 5.40
CA ASN A 220 9.88 11.07 4.43
C ASN A 220 9.09 10.33 3.32
N ASN A 221 8.85 9.02 3.53
CA ASN A 221 8.31 8.04 2.59
C ASN A 221 9.10 7.94 1.27
N ALA A 222 10.36 8.37 1.24
CA ALA A 222 11.22 8.18 0.07
C ALA A 222 11.86 6.78 0.10
N ILE A 223 11.97 6.15 -1.07
CA ILE A 223 12.71 4.89 -1.25
C ILE A 223 14.09 4.98 -0.61
N LYS A 224 14.47 3.97 0.18
CA LYS A 224 15.81 3.86 0.74
C LYS A 224 16.78 3.34 -0.33
N SER A 225 18.04 3.74 -0.20
CA SER A 225 19.17 3.20 -0.96
C SER A 225 20.45 3.42 -0.15
N LYS A 226 21.49 2.63 -0.39
CA LYS A 226 22.80 2.82 0.24
C LYS A 226 23.65 3.74 -0.63
N LEU A 227 24.60 4.42 0.01
CA LEU A 227 25.72 5.09 -0.65
C LEU A 227 27.00 4.22 -0.65
N SER A 228 26.88 2.91 -0.40
CA SER A 228 28.02 2.02 -0.14
C SER A 228 27.71 0.54 -0.43
N LEU A 229 28.52 -0.06 -1.30
CA LEU A 229 28.39 -1.41 -1.88
C LEU A 229 28.81 -2.60 -0.98
N THR A 230 29.18 -2.36 0.29
CA THR A 230 30.03 -3.32 1.04
C THR A 230 29.31 -4.22 2.06
N GLY A 231 27.99 -4.13 2.19
CA GLY A 231 27.23 -4.85 3.22
C GLY A 231 26.70 -6.22 2.77
N LYS A 232 27.45 -7.31 2.99
CA LYS A 232 26.99 -8.72 2.82
C LYS A 232 26.02 -9.20 3.92
N THR A 233 25.16 -8.32 4.43
CA THR A 233 24.30 -8.57 5.60
C THR A 233 22.84 -8.61 5.21
N MET A 234 22.04 -9.36 5.96
CA MET A 234 20.58 -9.44 5.81
C MET A 234 19.91 -8.04 5.77
N ASP A 235 20.40 -7.08 6.54
CA ASP A 235 20.01 -5.67 6.47
C ASP A 235 20.46 -4.99 5.13
N ASN A 236 19.71 -5.17 4.03
CA ASN A 236 19.95 -4.47 2.78
C ASN A 236 18.73 -3.67 2.27
N PRO A 237 18.69 -2.35 2.47
CA PRO A 237 17.54 -1.50 2.14
C PRO A 237 17.45 -1.14 0.64
N GLU A 238 18.19 -1.85 -0.21
CA GLU A 238 18.11 -1.79 -1.68
C GLU A 238 17.39 -3.03 -2.25
N ASP A 239 17.14 -4.03 -1.40
CA ASP A 239 16.34 -5.18 -1.78
C ASP A 239 14.90 -4.73 -2.08
N VAL A 240 14.40 -5.14 -3.22
CA VAL A 240 12.98 -5.04 -3.57
C VAL A 240 12.42 -6.45 -3.58
N TYR A 241 11.24 -6.63 -2.97
CA TYR A 241 10.56 -7.93 -2.91
C TYR A 241 9.25 -7.87 -3.71
N ASP A 242 8.73 -9.01 -4.16
CA ASP A 242 7.42 -9.08 -4.84
C ASP A 242 6.43 -10.03 -4.16
N GLY A 243 5.15 -9.88 -4.52
CA GLY A 243 4.08 -10.79 -4.13
C GLY A 243 3.98 -11.97 -5.09
N THR A 244 4.87 -12.95 -4.95
CA THR A 244 5.08 -14.04 -5.93
C THR A 244 3.83 -14.84 -6.32
N ARG A 245 2.80 -14.92 -5.46
CA ARG A 245 1.61 -15.75 -5.71
C ARG A 245 0.30 -14.95 -5.69
N PRO A 246 -0.19 -14.43 -6.83
CA PRO A 246 -1.56 -13.96 -6.95
C PRO A 246 -2.58 -15.11 -6.82
N SER A 247 -3.82 -14.75 -6.52
CA SER A 247 -4.98 -15.64 -6.53
C SER A 247 -6.12 -14.99 -7.34
N PRO A 248 -6.59 -15.55 -8.47
CA PRO A 248 -6.02 -16.71 -9.16
C PRO A 248 -4.53 -16.53 -9.52
N PRO A 249 -3.77 -17.63 -9.69
CA PRO A 249 -2.38 -17.59 -10.15
C PRO A 249 -2.27 -17.03 -11.58
N TYR A 250 -1.04 -16.77 -12.05
CA TYR A 250 -0.74 -16.18 -13.37
C TYR A 250 -0.32 -17.21 -14.43
#